data_AF-A0A423I9Z6-F1
#
_entry.id   AF-A0A423I9Z6-F1
#
_cell.length_a   1.000
_cell.length_b   1.000
_cell.length_c   1.000
_cell.angle_alpha   90.00
_cell.angle_beta   90.00
_cell.angle_gamma   90.00
#
_symmetry.space_group_name_H-M   'P 1'
#
loop_
_entity.id
_entity.type
_entity.pdbx_description
1 polymer ?
#
loop_
_entity_poly.entity_id
_entity_poly.type
_entity_poly.pdbx_seq_one_letter_code
_entity_poly.pdbx_strand_id
1 'polypeptide(L)'
;MNPTHQAPALLTTSTPFARGYDNLHIERLLLITYENDCPPCFRPVHDSQAHLPDDELRLFPCLFNDDFALISEGQSIPEGLDECCQSTGLVRQVIYAVMGEVLSERHHVGDLYSLEEAQAMVHRLNFETGHYSRAWEISTAHLPDEAMLCLEAWVSHSAPRQTGLLFELFTLPDCVGIGCKLIGTPWTDENLLNIEGNRYSSLRQEQLDAGTPEALVNVLYLAALADVRLLIFDPDAAVLDGLAIFDE
;
A
#
# COMPACT_ATOMS: atom_id res chain seq x y z
N MET A 1 -3.83 -35.75 -24.63
CA MET A 1 -2.62 -35.35 -23.90
C MET A 1 -3.07 -34.31 -22.90
N ASN A 2 -3.08 -34.65 -21.61
CA ASN A 2 -3.52 -33.75 -20.55
C ASN A 2 -2.51 -32.59 -20.40
N PRO A 3 -2.94 -31.33 -20.37
CA PRO A 3 -2.09 -30.29 -19.83
C PRO A 3 -2.04 -30.49 -18.32
N THR A 4 -0.84 -30.74 -17.82
CA THR A 4 -0.49 -30.70 -16.41
C THR A 4 -0.74 -29.29 -15.89
N HIS A 5 -1.87 -29.06 -15.23
CA HIS A 5 -2.06 -27.94 -14.31
C HIS A 5 -1.20 -28.20 -13.06
N GLN A 6 0.09 -27.88 -13.14
CA GLN A 6 0.80 -27.44 -11.96
C GLN A 6 0.32 -26.03 -11.68
N ALA A 7 -0.62 -25.90 -10.73
CA ALA A 7 -0.91 -24.64 -10.10
C ALA A 7 0.42 -24.09 -9.57
N PRO A 8 0.90 -22.93 -10.05
CA PRO A 8 1.89 -22.20 -9.29
C PRO A 8 1.21 -21.91 -7.95
N ALA A 9 1.84 -22.32 -6.85
CA ALA A 9 1.45 -21.84 -5.54
C ALA A 9 1.40 -20.32 -5.64
N LEU A 10 0.19 -19.77 -5.64
CA LEU A 10 -0.07 -18.34 -5.58
C LEU A 10 0.64 -17.87 -4.32
N LEU A 11 1.83 -17.31 -4.50
CA LEU A 11 2.43 -16.45 -3.52
C LEU A 11 1.32 -15.46 -3.13
N THR A 12 1.09 -15.33 -1.84
CA THR A 12 0.19 -14.37 -1.21
C THR A 12 0.76 -12.96 -1.41
N THR A 13 0.86 -12.54 -2.67
CA THR A 13 1.45 -11.30 -3.13
C THR A 13 0.32 -10.46 -3.69
N SER A 14 0.10 -9.29 -3.09
CA SER A 14 -0.65 -8.12 -3.55
C SER A 14 -1.47 -8.29 -4.82
N THR A 15 -2.73 -7.86 -4.75
CA THR A 15 -3.48 -7.46 -5.94
C THR A 15 -2.57 -6.66 -6.90
N PRO A 16 -2.61 -6.89 -8.22
CA PRO A 16 -1.75 -6.16 -9.17
C PRO A 16 -2.07 -4.66 -9.22
N PHE A 17 -3.20 -4.26 -8.64
CA PHE A 17 -3.57 -2.86 -8.39
C PHE A 17 -2.99 -2.30 -7.09
N ALA A 18 -2.28 -3.12 -6.31
CA ALA A 18 -1.77 -2.75 -5.00
C ALA A 18 -0.84 -1.55 -5.11
N ARG A 19 -0.96 -0.72 -4.08
CA ARG A 19 -0.21 0.50 -3.95
C ARG A 19 1.23 0.17 -3.57
N GLY A 20 2.10 1.17 -3.68
CA GLY A 20 3.46 1.09 -3.17
C GLY A 20 3.47 0.94 -1.64
N TYR A 21 4.03 1.93 -0.94
CA TYR A 21 4.07 1.89 0.52
C TYR A 21 2.72 2.30 1.14
N ASP A 22 2.19 1.43 1.99
CA ASP A 22 1.07 1.70 2.91
C ASP A 22 1.61 1.88 4.35
N ASN A 23 0.74 2.23 5.32
CA ASN A 23 1.08 2.37 6.74
C ASN A 23 2.37 3.18 7.04
N LEU A 24 2.49 4.34 6.38
CA LEU A 24 3.66 5.20 6.52
C LEU A 24 3.78 5.75 7.95
N HIS A 25 4.96 5.60 8.54
CA HIS A 25 5.27 6.13 9.86
C HIS A 25 6.72 6.61 9.92
N ILE A 26 7.03 7.38 10.96
CA ILE A 26 8.33 8.03 11.14
C ILE A 26 9.02 7.42 12.35
N GLU A 27 10.26 7.01 12.18
CA GLU A 27 11.14 6.57 13.25
C GLU A 27 12.28 7.56 13.44
N ARG A 28 12.48 8.02 14.68
CA ARG A 28 13.61 8.89 15.03
C ARG A 28 14.82 8.03 15.38
N LEU A 29 15.83 8.03 14.52
CA LEU A 29 17.01 7.18 14.64
C LEU A 29 18.29 7.99 14.83
N LEU A 30 19.21 7.43 15.60
CA LEU A 30 20.55 7.96 15.82
C LEU A 30 21.53 7.25 14.89
N LEU A 31 22.26 8.01 14.07
CA LEU A 31 23.44 7.51 13.37
C LEU A 31 24.62 7.48 14.35
N ILE A 32 25.06 6.29 14.71
CA ILE A 32 26.10 6.07 15.73
C ILE A 32 27.36 5.52 15.08
N THR A 33 28.51 6.08 15.43
CA THR A 33 29.82 5.51 15.11
C THR A 33 30.42 4.86 16.36
N TYR A 34 30.91 3.64 16.21
CA TYR A 34 31.64 2.93 17.25
C TYR A 34 33.02 3.57 17.47
N GLU A 35 33.59 3.33 18.66
CA GLU A 35 34.99 3.71 18.95
C GLU A 35 36.01 2.85 18.19
N ASN A 36 35.65 1.62 17.82
CA ASN A 36 36.56 0.61 17.25
C ASN A 36 36.51 0.52 15.71
N ASP A 37 36.23 1.62 15.01
CA ASP A 37 36.13 1.68 13.52
C ASP A 37 35.14 0.68 12.87
N CYS A 38 34.19 0.13 13.65
CA CYS A 38 33.09 -0.67 13.10
C CYS A 38 32.18 0.20 12.21
N PRO A 39 31.49 -0.40 11.22
CA PRO A 39 30.52 0.33 10.40
C PRO A 39 29.48 1.06 11.27
N PRO A 40 29.08 2.29 10.88
CA PRO A 40 28.05 3.01 11.61
C PRO A 40 26.73 2.23 11.65
N CYS A 41 25.94 2.44 12.69
CA CYS A 41 24.62 1.83 12.82
C CYS A 41 23.54 2.87 13.15
N PHE A 42 22.28 2.50 12.90
CA PHE A 42 21.11 3.28 13.29
C PHE A 42 20.42 2.62 14.47
N ARG A 43 20.09 3.39 15.50
CA ARG A 43 19.32 2.92 16.66
C ARG A 43 18.27 3.95 17.07
N PRO A 44 17.06 3.53 17.42
CA PRO A 44 16.08 4.46 17.98
C PRO A 44 16.53 4.96 19.35
N VAL A 45 16.05 6.16 19.71
CA VAL A 45 16.23 6.69 21.07
C VAL A 45 15.33 5.89 22.01
N HIS A 46 15.86 5.46 23.15
CA HIS A 46 15.04 4.79 24.16
C HIS A 46 13.93 5.72 24.70
N ASP A 47 12.76 5.16 25.02
CA ASP A 47 11.57 5.91 25.45
C ASP A 47 11.81 6.86 26.63
N SER A 48 12.70 6.50 27.57
CA SER A 48 13.06 7.36 28.70
C SER A 48 13.70 8.69 28.29
N GLN A 49 14.27 8.77 27.07
CA GLN A 49 14.95 9.92 26.51
C GLN A 49 14.27 10.46 25.24
N ALA A 50 13.08 9.96 24.89
CA ALA A 50 12.35 10.41 23.69
C ALA A 50 12.00 11.91 23.70
N HIS A 51 11.92 12.51 24.88
CA HIS A 51 11.64 13.94 25.08
C HIS A 51 12.83 14.86 24.76
N LEU A 52 14.05 14.32 24.64
CA LEU A 52 15.25 15.12 24.39
C LEU A 52 15.20 15.71 22.97
N PRO A 53 15.53 17.00 22.79
CA PRO A 53 15.63 17.61 21.46
C PRO A 53 16.87 17.12 20.69
N ASP A 54 16.89 17.28 19.36
CA ASP A 54 17.95 16.72 18.49
C ASP A 54 19.35 17.24 18.83
N ASP A 55 19.47 18.47 19.32
CA ASP A 55 20.72 19.11 19.73
C ASP A 55 21.29 18.55 21.03
N GLU A 56 20.45 17.96 21.90
CA GLU A 56 20.87 17.23 23.10
C GLU A 56 21.23 15.75 22.81
N LEU A 57 21.00 15.28 21.59
CA LEU A 57 21.39 13.93 21.15
C LEU A 57 22.63 13.96 20.27
N ARG A 58 22.75 14.96 19.39
CA ARG A 58 23.79 15.03 18.37
C ARG A 58 25.15 15.37 18.97
N LEU A 59 26.18 14.62 18.58
CA LEU A 59 27.57 14.77 19.05
C LEU A 59 27.78 14.43 20.53
N PHE A 60 26.83 13.72 21.16
CA PHE A 60 26.98 13.21 22.51
C PHE A 60 27.35 11.72 22.53
N PRO A 61 28.17 11.29 23.50
CA PRO A 61 28.42 9.87 23.75
C PRO A 61 27.14 9.14 24.12
N CYS A 62 27.05 7.88 23.68
CA CYS A 62 25.90 7.03 23.92
C CYS A 62 26.30 5.60 24.29
N LEU A 63 25.40 4.94 25.03
CA LEU A 63 25.37 3.51 25.26
C LEU A 63 24.26 2.92 24.39
N PHE A 64 24.49 1.77 23.77
CA PHE A 64 23.48 1.14 22.90
C PHE A 64 23.61 -0.38 22.83
N ASN A 65 22.55 -1.02 22.35
CA ASN A 65 22.48 -2.43 21.99
C ASN A 65 21.84 -2.55 20.59
N ASP A 66 21.30 -3.72 20.24
CA ASP A 66 20.67 -3.92 18.93
C ASP A 66 19.30 -3.23 18.77
N ASP A 67 18.66 -2.89 19.89
CA ASP A 67 17.28 -2.41 19.91
C ASP A 67 17.18 -0.89 20.10
N PHE A 68 18.05 -0.28 20.93
CA PHE A 68 17.97 1.14 21.26
C PHE A 68 19.31 1.76 21.65
N ALA A 69 19.33 3.09 21.74
CA ALA A 69 20.44 3.89 22.24
C ALA A 69 20.02 4.89 23.33
N LEU A 70 20.97 5.20 24.21
CA LEU A 70 20.86 6.10 25.34
C LEU A 70 22.02 7.09 25.34
N ILE A 71 21.73 8.38 25.51
CA ILE A 71 22.75 9.40 25.77
C ILE A 71 23.26 9.23 27.20
N SER A 72 24.58 9.12 27.35
CA SER A 72 25.22 8.93 28.67
C SER A 72 25.68 10.24 29.30
N GLU A 73 26.03 11.24 28.50
CA GLU A 73 26.56 12.50 28.99
C GLU A 73 25.43 13.51 29.23
N GLY A 74 25.39 14.11 30.43
CA GLY A 74 24.42 15.15 30.78
C GLY A 74 22.99 14.66 31.05
N GLN A 75 22.72 13.36 30.92
CA GLN A 75 21.39 12.77 31.10
C GLN A 75 21.36 11.77 32.26
N SER A 76 20.24 11.71 32.98
CA SER A 76 20.01 10.70 34.01
C SER A 76 19.54 9.40 33.35
N ILE A 77 20.30 8.33 33.49
CA ILE A 77 19.91 6.99 33.03
C ILE A 77 19.17 6.26 34.17
N PRO A 78 17.97 5.71 33.95
CA PRO A 78 17.29 4.87 34.93
C PRO A 78 18.16 3.69 35.40
N GLU A 79 18.05 3.33 36.68
CA GLU A 79 18.88 2.26 37.26
C GLU A 79 18.75 0.93 36.48
N GLY A 80 19.90 0.35 36.12
CA GLY A 80 20.01 -0.94 35.43
C GLY A 80 19.78 -0.88 33.92
N LEU A 81 19.44 0.27 33.35
CA LEU A 81 19.22 0.41 31.91
C LEU A 81 20.55 0.50 31.13
N ASP A 82 21.59 1.05 31.75
CA ASP A 82 22.95 1.10 31.25
C ASP A 82 23.58 -0.31 31.15
N GLU A 83 23.27 -1.20 32.11
CA GLU A 83 23.73 -2.59 32.11
C GLU A 83 23.18 -3.41 30.92
N CYS A 84 22.07 -2.96 30.32
CA CYS A 84 21.47 -3.58 29.13
C CYS A 84 22.18 -3.21 27.81
N CYS A 85 23.10 -2.25 27.83
CA CYS A 85 23.85 -1.80 26.66
C CYS A 85 25.22 -2.47 26.60
N GLN A 86 25.55 -3.16 25.50
CA GLN A 86 26.85 -3.82 25.35
C GLN A 86 27.89 -2.96 24.64
N SER A 87 27.47 -1.86 24.01
CA SER A 87 28.33 -1.03 23.16
C SER A 87 28.29 0.44 23.56
N THR A 88 29.40 1.14 23.28
CA THR A 88 29.52 2.60 23.41
C THR A 88 29.86 3.21 22.06
N GLY A 89 29.47 4.46 21.86
CA GLY A 89 29.74 5.17 20.62
C GLY A 89 29.39 6.65 20.69
N LEU A 90 29.55 7.32 19.55
CA LEU A 90 29.24 8.74 19.39
C LEU A 90 28.09 8.91 18.40
N VAL A 91 27.05 9.63 18.81
CA VAL A 91 25.96 10.03 17.92
C VAL A 91 26.48 11.09 16.95
N ARG A 92 26.47 10.79 15.65
CA ARG A 92 26.90 11.72 14.60
C ARG A 92 25.78 12.62 14.11
N GLN A 93 24.57 12.06 14.01
CA GLN A 93 23.41 12.73 13.45
C GLN A 93 22.13 12.09 13.98
N VAL A 94 21.07 12.89 14.11
CA VAL A 94 19.70 12.40 14.28
C VAL A 94 19.01 12.45 12.93
N ILE A 95 18.33 11.37 12.57
CA ILE A 95 17.53 11.28 11.35
C ILE A 95 16.10 10.89 11.68
N TYR A 96 15.20 11.24 10.78
CA TYR A 96 13.80 10.84 10.80
C TYR A 96 13.57 9.92 9.60
N ALA A 97 13.67 8.62 9.84
CA ALA A 97 13.47 7.60 8.83
C ALA A 97 11.97 7.43 8.56
N VAL A 98 11.56 7.60 7.31
CA VAL A 98 10.21 7.26 6.87
C VAL A 98 10.19 5.79 6.51
N MET A 99 9.35 5.05 7.21
CA MET A 99 9.11 3.63 7.02
C MET A 99 7.72 3.44 6.41
N GLY A 100 7.59 2.45 5.54
CA GLY A 100 6.32 2.06 4.93
C GLY A 100 6.19 0.55 4.88
N GLU A 101 4.99 0.06 4.63
CA GLU A 101 4.71 -1.35 4.48
C GLU A 101 4.34 -1.67 3.03
N VAL A 102 4.90 -2.76 2.51
CA VAL A 102 4.48 -3.37 1.25
C VAL A 102 4.26 -4.83 1.57
N LEU A 103 3.08 -5.38 1.26
CA LEU A 103 2.78 -6.80 1.55
C LEU A 103 2.92 -7.19 3.04
N SER A 104 2.62 -6.26 3.96
CA SER A 104 2.85 -6.43 5.41
C SER A 104 4.33 -6.61 5.81
N GLU A 105 5.26 -6.35 4.89
CA GLU A 105 6.68 -6.24 5.18
C GLU A 105 7.06 -4.78 5.34
N ARG A 106 7.90 -4.48 6.34
CA ARG A 106 8.37 -3.11 6.61
C ARG A 106 9.56 -2.79 5.72
N HIS A 107 9.49 -1.64 5.07
CA HIS A 107 10.48 -1.12 4.15
C HIS A 107 10.88 0.31 4.51
N HIS A 108 12.16 0.61 4.32
CA HIS A 108 12.69 1.96 4.41
C HIS A 108 12.37 2.73 3.14
N VAL A 109 11.80 3.93 3.30
CA VAL A 109 11.41 4.81 2.19
C VAL A 109 12.41 5.95 2.01
N GLY A 110 12.92 6.53 3.11
CA GLY A 110 13.93 7.57 3.04
C GLY A 110 14.28 8.19 4.40
N ASP A 111 15.45 8.80 4.48
CA ASP A 111 15.95 9.51 5.67
C ASP A 111 15.83 11.02 5.49
N LEU A 112 15.25 11.70 6.48
CA LEU A 112 15.11 13.15 6.54
C LEU A 112 15.84 13.69 7.77
N TYR A 113 16.14 14.99 7.76
CA TYR A 113 16.98 15.62 8.79
C TYR A 113 16.20 16.52 9.75
N SER A 114 14.88 16.60 9.61
CA SER A 114 13.98 17.19 10.60
C SER A 114 12.65 16.44 10.66
N LEU A 115 11.97 16.53 11.82
CA LEU A 115 10.66 15.95 12.00
C LEU A 115 9.63 16.58 11.06
N GLU A 116 9.71 17.89 10.85
CA GLU A 116 8.77 18.63 10.00
C GLU A 116 8.88 18.19 8.54
N GLU A 117 10.10 17.95 8.04
CA GLU A 117 10.32 17.45 6.68
C GLU A 117 9.77 16.04 6.51
N ALA A 118 10.02 15.15 7.49
CA ALA A 118 9.50 13.79 7.49
C ALA A 118 7.96 13.78 7.55
N GLN A 119 7.35 14.60 8.41
CA GLN A 119 5.90 14.77 8.49
C GLN A 119 5.32 15.31 7.19
N ALA A 120 5.95 16.30 6.57
CA ALA A 120 5.51 16.82 5.28
C ALA A 120 5.64 15.78 4.16
N MET A 121 6.68 14.93 4.19
CA MET A 121 6.83 13.82 3.26
C MET A 121 5.75 12.77 3.47
N VAL A 122 5.53 12.30 4.70
CA VAL A 122 4.46 11.35 5.03
C VAL A 122 3.09 11.89 4.65
N HIS A 123 2.78 13.15 4.97
CA HIS A 123 1.51 13.77 4.57
C HIS A 123 1.33 13.80 3.04
N ARG A 124 2.38 14.12 2.28
CA ARG A 124 2.34 14.08 0.81
C ARG A 124 2.16 12.66 0.28
N LEU A 125 2.80 11.66 0.89
CA LEU A 125 2.74 10.26 0.49
C LEU A 125 1.49 9.51 1.00
N ASN A 126 0.82 10.02 2.04
CA ASN A 126 -0.48 9.54 2.49
C ASN A 126 -1.62 10.10 1.62
N PHE A 127 -1.35 11.12 0.83
CA PHE A 127 -2.27 11.71 -0.15
C PHE A 127 -3.63 12.15 0.45
N GLU A 128 -3.63 12.57 1.72
CA GLU A 128 -4.83 13.05 2.44
C GLU A 128 -5.49 14.26 1.74
N THR A 129 -4.74 14.99 0.91
CA THR A 129 -5.17 16.22 0.23
C THR A 129 -5.40 16.09 -1.28
N GLY A 130 -5.46 14.87 -1.84
CA GLY A 130 -6.18 14.61 -3.11
C GLY A 130 -5.37 14.52 -4.41
N HIS A 131 -4.06 14.25 -4.37
CA HIS A 131 -3.23 14.13 -5.57
C HIS A 131 -2.65 12.71 -5.82
N TYR A 132 -3.42 11.65 -5.54
CA TYR A 132 -3.15 10.33 -6.12
C TYR A 132 -4.37 9.82 -6.87
N SER A 133 -4.18 9.50 -8.14
CA SER A 133 -5.23 8.98 -8.99
C SER A 133 -5.62 7.59 -8.49
N ARG A 134 -6.83 7.44 -7.95
CA ARG A 134 -7.46 6.12 -7.74
C ARG A 134 -8.01 5.57 -9.05
N ALA A 135 -7.40 5.95 -10.18
CA ALA A 135 -7.78 5.54 -11.51
C ALA A 135 -6.69 4.68 -12.12
N TRP A 136 -7.09 3.57 -12.71
CA TRP A 136 -6.24 2.69 -13.50
C TRP A 136 -6.81 2.58 -14.91
N GLU A 137 -5.91 2.45 -15.87
CA GLU A 137 -6.19 2.17 -17.27
C GLU A 137 -5.38 0.93 -17.65
N ILE A 138 -6.07 -0.11 -18.11
CA ILE A 138 -5.49 -1.43 -18.42
C ILE A 138 -6.04 -1.96 -19.74
N SER A 139 -5.30 -2.86 -20.37
CA SER A 139 -5.71 -3.50 -21.63
C SER A 139 -7.05 -4.22 -21.52
N THR A 140 -7.87 -4.17 -22.58
CA THR A 140 -9.07 -5.02 -22.72
C THR A 140 -8.74 -6.51 -22.71
N ALA A 141 -7.49 -6.91 -23.01
CA ALA A 141 -7.03 -8.30 -22.98
C ALA A 141 -7.17 -8.98 -21.60
N HIS A 142 -7.47 -8.22 -20.54
CA HIS A 142 -7.78 -8.76 -19.21
C HIS A 142 -9.21 -9.27 -19.04
N LEU A 143 -10.03 -9.18 -20.09
CA LEU A 143 -11.37 -9.73 -20.14
C LEU A 143 -11.53 -10.59 -21.40
N PRO A 144 -12.26 -11.73 -21.33
CA PRO A 144 -12.68 -12.46 -22.52
C PRO A 144 -13.58 -11.61 -23.41
N ASP A 145 -13.57 -11.90 -24.72
CA ASP A 145 -14.43 -11.23 -25.71
C ASP A 145 -15.91 -11.25 -25.32
N GLU A 146 -16.42 -12.37 -24.79
CA GLU A 146 -17.82 -12.45 -24.37
C GLU A 146 -18.14 -11.52 -23.20
N ALA A 147 -17.16 -11.27 -22.32
CA ALA A 147 -17.31 -10.31 -21.23
C ALA A 147 -17.29 -8.87 -21.76
N MET A 148 -16.43 -8.58 -22.73
CA MET A 148 -16.39 -7.28 -23.41
C MET A 148 -17.70 -6.98 -24.14
N LEU A 149 -18.22 -7.94 -24.92
CA LEU A 149 -19.52 -7.82 -25.59
C LEU A 149 -20.67 -7.61 -24.60
N CYS A 150 -20.61 -8.26 -23.43
CA CYS A 150 -21.59 -8.05 -22.36
C CYS A 150 -21.56 -6.61 -21.84
N LEU A 151 -20.36 -6.09 -21.57
CA LEU A 151 -20.14 -4.72 -21.14
C LEU A 151 -20.66 -3.69 -22.16
N GLU A 152 -20.34 -3.88 -23.44
CA GLU A 152 -20.84 -3.05 -24.54
C GLU A 152 -22.37 -3.03 -24.60
N ALA A 153 -23.01 -4.18 -24.41
CA ALA A 153 -24.46 -4.28 -24.36
C ALA A 153 -25.03 -3.49 -23.18
N TRP A 154 -24.38 -3.51 -22.01
CA TRP A 154 -24.85 -2.82 -20.80
C TRP A 154 -24.71 -1.30 -20.86
N VAL A 155 -23.65 -0.81 -21.50
CA VAL A 155 -23.47 0.64 -21.71
C VAL A 155 -24.32 1.18 -22.85
N SER A 156 -24.88 0.31 -23.69
CA SER A 156 -25.83 0.72 -24.73
C SER A 156 -27.11 1.29 -24.10
N HIS A 157 -27.68 2.34 -24.72
CA HIS A 157 -28.84 3.11 -24.23
C HIS A 157 -30.13 2.29 -24.05
N SER A 158 -30.11 0.99 -24.37
CA SER A 158 -31.26 0.10 -24.36
C SER A 158 -31.27 -0.88 -23.17
N ALA A 159 -30.20 -0.97 -22.38
CA ALA A 159 -30.12 -1.87 -21.23
C ALA A 159 -30.78 -1.27 -19.98
N PRO A 160 -31.50 -2.07 -19.16
CA PRO A 160 -31.93 -1.65 -17.83
C PRO A 160 -30.72 -1.28 -16.97
N ARG A 161 -30.81 -0.19 -16.21
CA ARG A 161 -29.75 0.17 -15.26
C ARG A 161 -29.65 -0.91 -14.19
N GLN A 162 -28.48 -1.53 -14.09
CA GLN A 162 -28.17 -2.41 -12.97
C GLN A 162 -27.84 -1.55 -11.75
N THR A 163 -28.46 -1.86 -10.60
CA THR A 163 -28.31 -1.11 -9.35
C THR A 163 -27.92 -2.07 -8.23
N GLY A 164 -27.18 -1.60 -7.24
CA GLY A 164 -26.78 -2.40 -6.08
C GLY A 164 -25.51 -3.24 -6.29
N LEU A 165 -24.91 -3.20 -7.48
CA LEU A 165 -23.68 -3.97 -7.77
C LEU A 165 -22.38 -3.28 -7.32
N LEU A 166 -22.50 -2.09 -6.72
CA LEU A 166 -21.38 -1.24 -6.30
C LEU A 166 -20.40 -0.83 -7.42
N PHE A 167 -20.80 -0.91 -8.69
CA PHE A 167 -20.06 -0.27 -9.78
C PHE A 167 -21.02 0.32 -10.82
N GLU A 168 -20.52 1.32 -11.57
CA GLU A 168 -21.21 1.94 -12.69
C GLU A 168 -20.33 1.91 -13.93
N LEU A 169 -20.90 1.54 -15.08
CA LEU A 169 -20.19 1.55 -16.36
C LEU A 169 -20.36 2.88 -17.08
N PHE A 170 -19.32 3.29 -17.82
CA PHE A 170 -19.37 4.42 -18.73
C PHE A 170 -18.50 4.17 -19.98
N THR A 171 -18.85 4.79 -21.09
CA THR A 171 -18.11 4.65 -22.36
C THR A 171 -17.11 5.78 -22.56
N LEU A 172 -15.98 5.47 -23.19
CA LEU A 172 -15.01 6.44 -23.72
C LEU A 172 -15.01 6.34 -25.25
N PRO A 173 -15.78 7.17 -25.96
CA PRO A 173 -16.04 6.98 -27.39
C PRO A 173 -14.79 7.03 -28.29
N ASP A 174 -13.79 7.83 -27.92
CA ASP A 174 -12.63 8.07 -28.78
C ASP A 174 -11.59 6.94 -28.75
N CYS A 175 -11.47 6.21 -27.63
CA CYS A 175 -10.58 5.04 -27.51
C CYS A 175 -11.32 3.71 -27.54
N VAL A 176 -12.65 3.72 -27.75
CA VAL A 176 -13.50 2.51 -27.68
C VAL A 176 -13.38 1.79 -26.31
N GLY A 177 -12.93 2.51 -25.29
CA GLY A 177 -12.74 1.99 -23.95
C GLY A 177 -14.03 1.97 -23.12
N ILE A 178 -14.07 1.06 -22.16
CA ILE A 178 -15.15 0.97 -21.17
C ILE A 178 -14.58 1.24 -19.78
N GLY A 179 -15.11 2.27 -19.14
CA GLY A 179 -14.78 2.62 -17.76
C GLY A 179 -15.76 2.01 -16.77
N CYS A 180 -15.23 1.66 -15.60
CA CYS A 180 -15.95 1.21 -14.41
C CYS A 180 -15.66 2.18 -13.28
N LYS A 181 -16.69 2.81 -12.72
CA LYS A 181 -16.60 3.55 -11.46
C LYS A 181 -17.00 2.62 -10.32
N LEU A 182 -16.04 2.27 -9.48
CA LEU A 182 -16.26 1.44 -8.30
C LEU A 182 -16.76 2.30 -7.14
N ILE A 183 -17.71 1.75 -6.37
CA ILE A 183 -18.41 2.43 -5.29
C ILE A 183 -18.08 1.70 -3.98
N GLY A 184 -17.85 2.46 -2.91
CA GLY A 184 -17.67 1.88 -1.58
C GLY A 184 -16.36 1.10 -1.41
N THR A 185 -15.30 1.48 -2.13
CA THR A 185 -13.99 0.87 -1.99
C THR A 185 -13.29 1.29 -0.68
N PRO A 186 -12.41 0.45 -0.10
CA PRO A 186 -12.05 -0.90 -0.56
C PRO A 186 -13.14 -1.95 -0.28
N TRP A 187 -13.26 -2.98 -1.12
CA TRP A 187 -14.21 -4.08 -0.89
C TRP A 187 -13.65 -5.14 0.07
N THR A 188 -13.32 -4.72 1.29
CA THR A 188 -13.06 -5.62 2.42
C THR A 188 -14.37 -5.96 3.14
N ASP A 189 -14.44 -7.12 3.80
CA ASP A 189 -15.64 -7.50 4.56
C ASP A 189 -16.02 -6.45 5.61
N GLU A 190 -15.03 -5.88 6.31
CA GLU A 190 -15.25 -4.83 7.31
C GLU A 190 -15.87 -3.58 6.68
N ASN A 191 -15.32 -3.10 5.56
CA ASN A 191 -15.83 -1.90 4.91
C ASN A 191 -17.22 -2.13 4.30
N LEU A 192 -17.43 -3.26 3.62
CA LEU A 192 -18.72 -3.62 3.02
C LEU A 192 -19.84 -3.77 4.06
N LEU A 193 -19.54 -4.35 5.23
CA LEU A 193 -20.49 -4.42 6.34
C LEU A 193 -20.91 -3.03 6.82
N ASN A 194 -20.01 -2.04 6.76
CA ASN A 194 -20.31 -0.66 7.16
C ASN A 194 -21.15 0.10 6.12
N ILE A 195 -20.99 -0.18 4.82
CA ILE A 195 -21.68 0.57 3.76
C ILE A 195 -22.99 -0.07 3.28
N GLU A 196 -23.05 -1.39 3.17
CA GLU A 196 -24.18 -2.15 2.60
C GLU A 196 -24.73 -3.21 3.57
N GLY A 197 -24.08 -3.42 4.72
CA GLY A 197 -24.51 -4.40 5.72
C GLY A 197 -24.21 -5.86 5.34
N ASN A 198 -23.45 -6.10 4.27
CA ASN A 198 -23.13 -7.43 3.74
C ASN A 198 -21.62 -7.63 3.58
N ARG A 199 -21.19 -8.90 3.51
CA ARG A 199 -19.79 -9.29 3.23
C ARG A 199 -19.51 -9.35 1.73
N TYR A 200 -18.23 -9.38 1.34
CA TYR A 200 -17.84 -9.47 -0.06
C TYR A 200 -18.41 -10.72 -0.75
N SER A 201 -18.48 -11.86 -0.05
CA SER A 201 -19.04 -13.09 -0.62
C SER A 201 -20.48 -12.92 -1.11
N SER A 202 -21.28 -12.11 -0.41
CA SER A 202 -22.67 -11.82 -0.82
C SER A 202 -22.70 -10.89 -2.02
N LEU A 203 -21.92 -9.81 -2.00
CA LEU A 203 -21.79 -8.88 -3.13
C LEU A 203 -21.33 -9.61 -4.41
N ARG A 204 -20.33 -10.48 -4.30
CA ARG A 204 -19.83 -11.30 -5.42
C ARG A 204 -20.96 -12.14 -6.01
N GLN A 205 -21.77 -12.78 -5.16
CA GLN A 205 -22.88 -13.60 -5.63
C GLN A 205 -23.96 -12.76 -6.30
N GLU A 206 -24.32 -11.60 -5.73
CA GLU A 206 -25.28 -10.67 -6.32
C GLU A 206 -24.84 -10.17 -7.70
N GLN A 207 -23.55 -9.86 -7.87
CA GLN A 207 -22.98 -9.47 -9.17
C GLN A 207 -23.09 -10.60 -10.20
N LEU A 208 -22.77 -11.83 -9.81
CA LEU A 208 -22.89 -13.00 -10.69
C LEU A 208 -24.36 -13.31 -11.04
N ASP A 209 -25.26 -13.24 -10.06
CA ASP A 209 -26.70 -13.47 -10.25
C ASP A 209 -27.34 -12.40 -11.16
N ALA A 210 -26.79 -11.18 -11.15
CA ALA A 210 -27.17 -10.10 -12.08
C ALA A 210 -26.60 -10.28 -13.50
N GLY A 211 -25.83 -11.35 -13.74
CA GLY A 211 -25.24 -11.68 -15.04
C GLY A 211 -23.93 -10.96 -15.32
N THR A 212 -23.26 -10.41 -14.30
CA THR A 212 -21.92 -9.83 -14.47
C THR A 212 -20.95 -10.96 -14.83
N PRO A 213 -20.16 -10.84 -15.92
CA PRO A 213 -19.18 -11.86 -16.28
C PRO A 213 -18.19 -12.14 -15.14
N GLU A 214 -17.90 -13.42 -14.87
CA GLU A 214 -17.04 -13.80 -13.74
C GLU A 214 -15.62 -13.19 -13.85
N ALA A 215 -15.06 -13.13 -15.06
CA ALA A 215 -13.76 -12.50 -15.31
C ALA A 215 -13.77 -11.03 -14.86
N LEU A 216 -14.84 -10.30 -15.15
CA LEU A 216 -15.01 -8.91 -14.73
C LEU A 216 -15.17 -8.80 -13.21
N VAL A 217 -16.00 -9.65 -12.58
CA VAL A 217 -16.17 -9.67 -11.12
C VAL A 217 -14.82 -9.86 -10.41
N ASN A 218 -13.98 -10.76 -10.93
CA ASN A 218 -12.66 -11.04 -10.36
C ASN A 218 -11.72 -9.83 -10.50
N VAL A 219 -11.67 -9.18 -11.68
CA VAL A 219 -10.83 -7.98 -11.88
C VAL A 219 -11.34 -6.81 -11.03
N LEU A 220 -12.65 -6.56 -10.99
CA LEU A 220 -13.25 -5.51 -10.16
C LEU A 220 -12.95 -5.73 -8.68
N TYR A 221 -12.98 -6.98 -8.20
CA TYR A 221 -12.61 -7.29 -6.83
C TYR A 221 -11.15 -6.95 -6.52
N LEU A 222 -10.22 -7.35 -7.38
CA LEU A 222 -8.80 -7.03 -7.20
C LEU A 222 -8.54 -5.52 -7.20
N ALA A 223 -9.20 -4.79 -8.09
CA ALA A 223 -9.13 -3.33 -8.15
C ALA A 223 -9.76 -2.70 -6.90
N ALA A 224 -10.95 -3.14 -6.50
CA ALA A 224 -11.64 -2.65 -5.32
C ALA A 224 -10.84 -2.90 -4.05
N LEU A 225 -10.20 -4.06 -3.91
CA LEU A 225 -9.37 -4.38 -2.75
C LEU A 225 -8.19 -3.40 -2.61
N ALA A 226 -7.63 -2.93 -3.73
CA ALA A 226 -6.61 -1.88 -3.78
C ALA A 226 -7.16 -0.45 -3.69
N ASP A 227 -8.44 -0.30 -3.37
CA ASP A 227 -9.15 0.98 -3.27
C ASP A 227 -9.07 1.81 -4.57
N VAL A 228 -9.12 1.13 -5.72
CA VAL A 228 -9.30 1.76 -7.05
C VAL A 228 -10.75 2.23 -7.19
N ARG A 229 -10.96 3.46 -7.66
CA ARG A 229 -12.30 4.05 -7.87
C ARG A 229 -12.70 4.14 -9.33
N LEU A 230 -11.74 4.22 -10.24
CA LEU A 230 -11.96 4.25 -11.67
C LEU A 230 -11.07 3.19 -12.31
N LEU A 231 -11.65 2.27 -13.06
CA LEU A 231 -10.92 1.28 -13.83
C LEU A 231 -11.35 1.38 -15.28
N ILE A 232 -10.43 1.64 -16.19
CA ILE A 232 -10.69 1.74 -17.61
C ILE A 232 -10.10 0.51 -18.29
N PHE A 233 -10.93 -0.18 -19.08
CA PHE A 233 -10.51 -1.18 -20.03
C PHE A 233 -10.37 -0.50 -21.39
N ASP A 234 -9.12 -0.31 -21.82
CA ASP A 234 -8.77 0.40 -23.05
C ASP A 234 -7.97 -0.56 -23.97
N PRO A 235 -8.36 -0.75 -25.23
CA PRO A 235 -7.65 -1.65 -26.15
C PRO A 235 -6.21 -1.21 -26.45
N ASP A 236 -5.89 0.08 -26.34
CA ASP A 236 -4.58 0.65 -26.59
C ASP A 236 -3.69 0.71 -25.32
N ALA A 237 -4.25 0.38 -24.15
CA ALA A 237 -3.51 0.36 -22.90
C ALA A 237 -2.61 -0.88 -22.76
N ALA A 238 -1.57 -0.74 -21.94
CA ALA A 238 -0.67 -1.84 -21.61
C ALA A 238 -1.39 -2.92 -20.79
N VAL A 239 -0.94 -4.16 -20.95
CA VAL A 239 -1.31 -5.25 -20.04
C VAL A 239 -0.74 -4.99 -18.66
N LEU A 240 -1.53 -5.24 -17.64
CA LEU A 240 -1.15 -5.19 -16.24
C LEU A 240 -0.63 -6.56 -15.80
N ASP A 241 0.66 -6.60 -15.46
CA ASP A 241 1.31 -7.81 -14.94
C ASP A 241 0.57 -8.34 -13.70
N GLY A 242 0.37 -9.65 -13.65
CA GLY A 242 -0.32 -10.32 -12.55
C GLY A 242 -1.84 -10.44 -12.71
N LEU A 243 -2.44 -9.83 -13.73
CA LEU A 243 -3.81 -10.16 -14.16
C LEU A 243 -3.80 -11.26 -15.23
N ALA A 244 -4.89 -12.02 -15.29
CA ALA A 244 -5.12 -12.97 -16.37
C ALA A 244 -5.18 -12.25 -17.72
N ILE A 245 -4.61 -12.85 -18.75
CA ILE A 245 -4.70 -12.38 -20.14
C ILE A 245 -5.49 -13.44 -20.90
N PHE A 246 -6.48 -12.98 -21.66
CA PHE A 246 -7.30 -13.79 -22.52
C PHE A 246 -6.89 -13.45 -23.96
N ASP A 247 -6.24 -14.40 -24.63
CA ASP A 247 -5.95 -14.30 -26.06
C ASP A 247 -7.25 -14.55 -26.86
N GLU A 248 -7.34 -13.98 -28.06
CA GLU A 248 -8.39 -14.27 -29.07
C GLU A 248 -8.45 -15.77 -29.47
#